data_AF-A0A9E1VA59-F1
#
_entry.id   AF-A0A9E1VA59-F1
#
_cell.length_a   1.000
_cell.length_b   1.000
_cell.length_c   1.000
_cell.angle_alpha   90.00
_cell.angle_beta   90.00
_cell.angle_gamma   90.00
#
_symmetry.space_group_name_H-M   'P 1'
#
loop_
_entity.id
_entity.type
_entity.pdbx_description
1 polymer ?
#
loop_
_entity_poly.entity_id
_entity_poly.type
_entity_poly.pdbx_seq_one_letter_code
_entity_poly.pdbx_strand_id
1 'polypeptide(L)' 'AHATQDKYQYYHKWRVGDLAMWDNRCLLHKANPDYDMNQMRYLYRVMLKGDAPY' A
#
# COMPACT_ATOMS: atom_id res chain seq x y z
N ALA A 1 15.43 10.85 8.65
CA ALA A 1 14.23 10.13 8.14
C ALA A 1 13.50 9.49 9.32
N HIS A 2 12.30 9.96 9.66
CA HIS A 2 11.49 9.44 10.79
C HIS A 2 10.38 8.48 10.32
N ALA A 3 9.62 8.88 9.31
CA ALA A 3 8.43 8.14 8.84
C ALA A 3 8.74 6.74 8.24
N THR A 4 9.97 6.51 7.77
CA THR A 4 10.37 5.27 7.10
C THR A 4 11.18 4.32 7.99
N GLN A 5 11.16 4.50 9.32
CA GLN A 5 11.81 3.55 10.24
C GLN A 5 11.06 2.22 10.25
N ASP A 6 11.76 1.09 10.36
CA ASP A 6 11.18 -0.26 10.24
C ASP A 6 10.02 -0.51 11.21
N LYS A 7 10.08 0.06 12.42
CA LYS A 7 9.00 -0.04 13.42
C LYS A 7 7.66 0.61 13.01
N TYR A 8 7.65 1.43 11.96
CA TYR A 8 6.44 2.07 11.41
C TYR A 8 5.98 1.44 10.10
N GLN A 9 6.63 0.36 9.66
CA GLN A 9 6.33 -0.27 8.38
C GLN A 9 5.50 -1.53 8.56
N TYR A 10 4.48 -1.67 7.73
CA TYR A 10 3.79 -2.93 7.50
C TYR A 10 4.09 -3.40 6.07
N TYR A 11 4.47 -4.67 5.92
CA TYR A 11 4.74 -5.30 4.64
C TYR A 11 3.71 -6.38 4.34
N HIS A 12 3.00 -6.23 3.23
CA HIS A 12 1.98 -7.18 2.79
C HIS A 12 2.50 -8.06 1.64
N LYS A 13 2.64 -9.36 1.89
CA LYS A 13 2.96 -10.37 0.88
C LYS A 13 1.67 -10.88 0.25
N TRP A 14 1.31 -10.31 -0.90
CA TRP A 14 0.07 -10.59 -1.62
C TRP A 14 -0.11 -12.07 -1.97
N ARG A 15 -1.34 -12.54 -1.85
CA ARG A 15 -1.86 -13.82 -2.36
C ARG A 15 -3.18 -13.56 -3.09
N VAL A 16 -3.56 -14.50 -3.95
CA VAL A 16 -4.86 -14.43 -4.65
C VAL A 16 -5.99 -14.47 -3.63
N GLY A 17 -6.89 -13.49 -3.71
CA GLY A 17 -8.02 -13.33 -2.79
C GLY A 17 -7.78 -12.35 -1.65
N ASP A 18 -6.55 -11.86 -1.46
CA ASP A 18 -6.26 -10.87 -0.41
C ASP A 18 -6.90 -9.51 -0.71
N LEU A 19 -7.35 -8.85 0.34
CA LEU A 19 -7.80 -7.46 0.33
C LEU A 19 -7.01 -6.69 1.39
N ALA A 20 -6.34 -5.62 0.98
CA ALA A 20 -5.75 -4.64 1.89
C ALA A 20 -6.59 -3.37 1.86
N MET A 21 -6.96 -2.87 3.04
CA MET A 21 -7.66 -1.61 3.23
C MET A 21 -6.86 -0.76 4.21
N TRP A 22 -6.76 0.53 3.94
CA TRP A 22 -5.95 1.44 4.74
C TRP A 22 -6.51 2.86 4.72
N ASP A 23 -6.20 3.65 5.76
CA ASP A 23 -6.58 5.06 5.84
C ASP A 23 -5.49 5.94 5.23
N ASN A 24 -5.77 6.54 4.08
CA ASN A 24 -4.79 7.34 3.35
C ASN A 24 -4.46 8.70 4.02
N ARG A 25 -5.11 9.07 5.13
CA ARG A 25 -4.84 10.32 5.85
C ARG A 25 -3.61 10.23 6.76
N CYS A 26 -3.25 9.04 7.21
CA CYS A 26 -2.26 8.85 8.27
C CYS A 26 -1.12 7.88 7.92
N LEU A 27 -0.97 7.50 6.64
CA LEU A 27 0.10 6.61 6.21
C LEU A 27 0.65 6.96 4.83
N LEU A 28 1.84 6.44 4.58
CA LEU A 28 2.46 6.36 3.26
C LEU A 28 2.45 4.91 2.81
N HIS A 29 2.31 4.67 1.50
CA HIS A 29 2.41 3.33 0.92
C HIS A 29 3.42 3.33 -0.24
N LYS A 30 4.04 2.18 -0.48
CA LYS A 30 5.00 1.95 -1.56
C LYS A 30 4.70 0.62 -2.23
N ALA A 31 4.67 0.59 -3.55
CA ALA A 31 4.71 -0.65 -4.32
C ALA A 31 6.17 -1.12 -4.38
N ASN A 32 6.46 -2.29 -3.79
CA ASN A 32 7.80 -2.86 -3.81
C ASN A 32 8.04 -3.66 -5.11
N PRO A 33 9.23 -3.57 -5.73
CA PRO A 33 9.63 -4.36 -6.89
C PRO A 33 10.27 -5.69 -6.44
N ASP A 34 9.57 -6.42 -5.58
CA ASP A 34 10.00 -7.69 -4.96
C ASP A 34 9.40 -8.93 -5.63
N TYR A 35 8.97 -8.77 -6.88
CA TYR A 35 8.44 -9.81 -7.75
C TYR A 35 9.12 -9.71 -9.13
N ASP A 36 9.01 -10.77 -9.93
CA ASP A 36 9.53 -10.74 -11.31
C ASP A 36 8.76 -9.70 -12.12
N MET A 37 9.46 -8.64 -12.54
CA MET A 37 8.88 -7.52 -13.27
C MET A 37 8.42 -7.90 -14.69
N ASN A 38 8.78 -9.09 -15.18
CA ASN A 38 8.23 -9.64 -16.41
C ASN A 38 6.86 -10.30 -16.21
N GLN A 39 6.43 -10.51 -14.96
CA GLN A 39 5.11 -11.07 -14.64
C GLN A 39 4.06 -9.96 -14.58
N MET A 40 2.88 -10.27 -15.12
CA MET A 40 1.72 -9.39 -15.02
C MET A 40 1.18 -9.39 -13.59
N ARG A 41 1.08 -8.20 -13.00
CA ARG A 41 0.45 -7.98 -11.69
C ARG A 41 -0.79 -7.11 -11.86
N TYR A 42 -1.95 -7.66 -11.55
CA TYR A 42 -3.23 -6.97 -11.67
C TYR A 42 -3.89 -6.78 -10.29
N LEU A 43 -4.28 -5.55 -9.97
CA LEU A 43 -4.91 -5.17 -8.71
C LEU A 43 -6.14 -4.31 -9.00
N TYR A 44 -7.24 -4.60 -8.32
CA TYR A 44 -8.39 -3.70 -8.29
C TYR A 44 -8.21 -2.70 -7.16
N ARG A 45 -8.45 -1.41 -7.43
CA ARG A 45 -8.37 -0.35 -6.42
C ARG A 45 -9.65 0.46 -6.40
N VAL A 46 -10.24 0.58 -5.22
CA VAL A 46 -11.34 1.50 -4.93
C VAL A 46 -10.81 2.59 -4.01
N MET A 47 -11.09 3.85 -4.32
CA MET A 47 -10.72 4.99 -3.50
C MET A 47 -11.98 5.73 -3.07
N LEU A 48 -12.06 6.03 -1.77
CA LEU A 48 -13.12 6.87 -1.22
C LEU A 48 -12.68 8.33 -1.29
N LYS A 49 -13.62 9.22 -1.63
CA LYS A 49 -13.37 10.66 -1.62
C LYS A 49 -13.09 11.11 -0.18
N GLY A 50 -12.01 11.86 0.01
CA GLY A 50 -11.68 12.52 1.26
C GLY A 50 -12.05 14.00 1.27
N ASP A 51 -11.83 14.65 2.40
CA ASP A 51 -12.04 16.09 2.62
C ASP A 51 -10.70 16.84 2.73
N ALA A 52 -10.77 18.17 2.79
CA ALA A 52 -9.60 19.02 3.00
C ALA A 52 -8.98 18.79 4.40
N PRO A 53 -7.65 18.61 4.52
CA PRO A 53 -6.97 18.56 5.82
C PRO A 53 -7.09 19.87 6.61
N TYR A 54 -6.96 19.78 7.93
CA TYR A 54 -6.93 20.91 8.87
C TYR A 54 -5.57 21.08 9.54
#